data_AF-A0A1C6CH76-F1
#
_entry.id   AF-A0A1C6CH76-F1
#
_cell.length_a   1.000
_cell.length_b   1.000
_cell.length_c   1.000
_cell.angle_alpha   90.00
_cell.angle_beta   90.00
_cell.angle_gamma   90.00
#
_symmetry.space_group_name_H-M   'P 1'
#
loop_
_entity.id
_entity.type
_entity.pdbx_description
1 polymer ?
#
loop_
_entity_poly.entity_id
_entity_poly.type
_entity_poly.pdbx_seq_one_letter_code
_entity_poly.pdbx_strand_id
1 'polypeptide(L)'
;MKFRNPETGEVLTDEQAQLRFCKGRHCCECPMNQESPDKECCVGFRKSHPHEAARLMGYEVVEDDHIPQAEKKEETNMDKPRICEILRVEPGEPFYIRGFDDVLFWIMDDGTFITQPNNAPGSASTLLRALDHPDRIIHKPRWTEQEVEDAKAIRRIMSEYTDIVREKYGCVTHLFLTSEDVVDYFLDSELFPSLRPGETVTLDEIIGGAE
;
A
#
# COMPACT_ATOMS: atom_id res chain seq x y z
N MET A 1 15.90 3.09 -9.01
CA MET A 1 16.32 1.75 -9.48
C MET A 1 17.77 1.54 -9.11
N LYS A 2 18.19 0.30 -8.84
CA LYS A 2 19.58 -0.01 -8.48
C LYS A 2 20.25 -0.75 -9.63
N PHE A 3 21.51 -0.43 -9.87
CA PHE A 3 22.35 -1.04 -10.90
C PHE A 3 23.44 -1.88 -10.22
N ARG A 4 23.60 -3.12 -10.64
CA ARG A 4 24.60 -4.05 -10.11
C ARG A 4 25.72 -4.23 -11.12
N ASN A 5 26.96 -4.12 -10.64
CA ASN A 5 28.12 -4.44 -11.43
C ASN A 5 28.28 -5.98 -11.47
N PRO A 6 28.24 -6.62 -12.65
CA PRO A 6 28.34 -8.08 -12.76
C PRO A 6 29.74 -8.61 -12.42
N GLU A 7 30.80 -7.80 -12.55
CA GLU A 7 32.18 -8.20 -12.28
C GLU A 7 32.54 -8.12 -10.79
N THR A 8 32.07 -7.07 -10.10
CA THR A 8 32.40 -6.82 -8.68
C THR A 8 31.28 -7.16 -7.71
N GLY A 9 30.06 -7.36 -8.21
CA GLY A 9 28.85 -7.54 -7.41
C GLY A 9 28.36 -6.27 -6.71
N GLU A 10 29.02 -5.12 -6.90
CA GLU A 10 28.67 -3.83 -6.28
C GLU A 10 27.32 -3.33 -6.77
N VAL A 11 26.43 -2.97 -5.84
CA VAL A 11 25.11 -2.40 -6.15
C VAL A 11 25.15 -0.90 -5.90
N LEU A 12 24.79 -0.12 -6.92
CA LEU A 12 24.81 1.35 -6.94
C LEU A 12 23.42 1.87 -7.28
N THR A 13 23.13 3.10 -6.90
CA THR A 13 21.97 3.80 -7.49
C THR A 13 22.23 4.11 -8.95
N ASP A 14 21.17 4.21 -9.75
CA ASP A 14 21.24 4.63 -11.16
C ASP A 14 21.97 5.98 -11.33
N GLU A 15 21.80 6.90 -10.38
CA GLU A 15 22.53 8.17 -10.31
C GLU A 15 24.03 8.00 -10.07
N GLN A 16 24.41 7.15 -9.10
CA GLN A 16 25.82 6.90 -8.78
C GLN A 16 26.54 6.19 -9.93
N ALA A 17 25.89 5.20 -10.55
CA ALA A 17 26.41 4.50 -11.72
C ALA A 17 26.63 5.49 -12.88
N GLN A 18 25.66 6.37 -13.14
CA GLN A 18 25.80 7.41 -14.16
C GLN A 18 26.94 8.38 -13.84
N LEU A 19 27.06 8.86 -12.60
CA LEU A 19 28.14 9.77 -12.21
C LEU A 19 29.51 9.13 -12.42
N ARG A 20 29.68 7.85 -12.09
CA ARG A 20 30.92 7.10 -12.36
C ARG A 20 31.18 6.95 -13.85
N PHE A 21 30.15 6.62 -14.63
CA PHE A 21 30.26 6.44 -16.06
C PHE A 21 30.59 7.75 -16.79
N CYS A 22 29.94 8.85 -16.42
CA CYS A 22 30.13 10.17 -17.02
C CYS A 22 31.41 10.87 -16.52
N LYS A 23 32.04 10.40 -15.44
CA LYS A 23 33.26 11.00 -14.90
C LYS A 23 34.38 11.01 -15.94
N GLY A 24 34.77 12.21 -16.36
CA GLY A 24 35.83 12.40 -17.35
C GLY A 24 35.41 12.15 -18.80
N ARG A 25 34.11 12.00 -19.10
CA ARG A 25 33.58 11.87 -20.46
C ARG A 25 32.85 13.12 -20.91
N HIS A 26 32.91 13.44 -22.20
CA HIS A 26 32.13 14.53 -22.79
C HIS A 26 30.72 14.08 -23.18
N CYS A 27 29.71 14.84 -22.78
CA CYS A 27 28.30 14.51 -23.00
C CYS A 27 27.90 14.40 -24.49
N CYS A 28 28.63 15.07 -25.38
CA CYS A 28 28.38 15.05 -26.83
C CYS A 28 28.69 13.69 -27.47
N GLU A 29 29.53 12.87 -26.83
CA GLU A 29 29.93 11.54 -27.30
C GLU A 29 29.41 10.43 -26.37
N CYS A 30 28.43 10.75 -25.52
CA CYS A 30 27.86 9.78 -24.61
C CYS A 30 27.04 8.74 -25.39
N PRO A 31 27.32 7.43 -25.24
CA PRO A 31 26.57 6.38 -25.93
C PRO A 31 25.06 6.46 -25.70
N MET A 32 24.63 6.88 -24.51
CA MET A 32 23.20 7.08 -24.20
C MET A 32 22.54 8.19 -25.03
N ASN A 33 23.29 9.24 -25.37
CA ASN A 33 22.78 10.32 -26.22
C ASN A 33 22.74 9.88 -27.70
N GLN A 34 23.66 8.99 -28.10
CA GLN A 34 23.70 8.43 -29.45
C GLN A 34 22.60 7.39 -29.68
N GLU A 35 22.28 6.59 -28.67
CA GLU A 35 21.20 5.59 -28.72
C GLU A 35 19.82 6.15 -28.37
N SER A 36 19.74 7.41 -27.92
CA SER A 36 18.45 8.05 -27.62
C SER A 36 17.65 8.32 -28.90
N PRO A 37 16.42 7.76 -29.05
CA PRO A 37 15.56 8.02 -30.20
C PRO A 37 15.24 9.51 -30.37
N ASP A 38 15.09 10.21 -29.25
CA ASP A 38 14.66 11.61 -29.17
C ASP A 38 15.80 12.59 -28.90
N LYS A 39 17.07 12.14 -29.00
CA LYS A 39 18.29 12.91 -28.67
C LYS A 39 18.24 13.51 -27.25
N GLU A 40 17.69 12.74 -26.31
CA GLU A 40 17.66 13.13 -24.91
C GLU A 40 19.06 13.08 -24.30
N CYS A 41 19.30 13.97 -23.34
CA CYS A 41 20.54 13.90 -22.56
C CYS A 41 20.58 12.62 -21.73
N CYS A 42 21.79 12.18 -21.36
CA CYS A 42 22.00 10.92 -20.63
C CYS A 42 21.16 10.79 -19.35
N VAL A 43 20.75 11.88 -18.70
CA VAL A 43 19.86 11.87 -17.53
C VAL A 43 18.41 11.53 -17.91
N GLY A 44 17.91 12.04 -19.03
CA GLY A 44 16.58 11.72 -19.55
C GLY A 44 16.51 10.26 -20.00
N PHE A 45 17.47 9.85 -20.83
CA PHE A 45 17.56 8.49 -21.36
C PHE A 45 17.63 7.42 -20.26
N ARG A 46 18.36 7.69 -19.15
CA ARG A 46 18.44 6.78 -18.01
C ARG A 46 17.08 6.52 -17.35
N LYS A 47 16.21 7.54 -17.31
CA LYS A 47 14.89 7.44 -16.70
C LYS A 47 13.88 6.75 -17.61
N SER A 48 13.91 7.04 -18.91
CA SER A 48 13.02 6.44 -19.91
C SER A 48 13.43 5.00 -20.28
N HIS A 49 14.73 4.70 -20.25
CA HIS A 49 15.28 3.41 -20.66
C HIS A 49 16.32 2.85 -19.65
N PRO A 50 15.92 2.49 -18.43
CA PRO A 50 16.85 2.10 -17.36
C PRO A 50 17.64 0.82 -17.68
N HIS A 51 17.03 -0.17 -18.35
CA HIS A 51 17.72 -1.39 -18.78
C HIS A 51 18.79 -1.12 -19.83
N GLU A 52 18.47 -0.31 -20.82
CA GLU A 52 19.40 0.06 -21.88
C GLU A 52 20.53 0.93 -21.34
N ALA A 53 20.21 1.87 -20.45
CA ALA A 53 21.20 2.70 -19.78
C ALA A 53 22.15 1.87 -18.91
N ALA A 54 21.65 0.88 -18.15
CA ALA A 54 22.49 -0.02 -17.38
C ALA A 54 23.42 -0.84 -18.30
N ARG A 55 22.87 -1.42 -19.37
CA ARG A 55 23.64 -2.16 -20.39
C ARG A 55 24.79 -1.32 -20.97
N LEU A 56 24.52 -0.07 -21.34
CA LEU A 56 25.51 0.86 -21.89
C LEU A 56 26.60 1.24 -20.88
N MET A 57 26.29 1.21 -19.59
CA MET A 57 27.25 1.47 -18.52
C MET A 57 27.98 0.21 -18.03
N GLY A 58 27.62 -0.98 -18.52
CA GLY A 58 28.16 -2.25 -18.06
C GLY A 58 27.59 -2.74 -16.73
N TYR A 59 26.37 -2.32 -16.38
CA TYR A 59 25.65 -2.77 -15.21
C TYR A 59 24.40 -3.57 -15.61
N GLU A 60 23.91 -4.37 -14.68
CA GLU A 60 22.60 -5.02 -14.77
C GLU A 60 21.60 -4.25 -13.90
N VAL A 61 20.36 -4.12 -14.38
CA VAL A 61 19.29 -3.54 -13.55
C VAL A 61 18.90 -4.58 -12.50
N VAL A 62 18.97 -4.18 -11.25
CA VAL A 62 18.34 -4.92 -10.16
C VAL A 62 16.91 -4.41 -10.07
N GLU A 63 15.98 -5.22 -10.54
CA GLU A 63 14.57 -5.03 -10.25
C GLU A 63 14.37 -5.28 -8.75
N ASP A 64 14.18 -4.21 -7.99
CA ASP A 64 13.69 -4.31 -6.62
C ASP A 64 12.22 -4.77 -6.73
N ASP A 65 11.99 -6.09 -6.72
CA ASP A 65 10.70 -6.69 -6.32
C ASP A 65 10.40 -6.44 -4.82
N HIS A 66 11.27 -5.66 -4.15
CA HIS A 66 11.01 -5.10 -2.85
C HIS A 66 9.93 -4.02 -2.96
N ILE A 67 8.72 -4.41 -2.56
CA ILE A 67 7.91 -3.56 -1.67
C ILE A 67 8.89 -2.94 -0.68
N PRO A 68 8.95 -1.61 -0.49
CA PRO A 68 9.76 -1.04 0.56
C PRO A 68 9.20 -1.56 1.89
N GLN A 69 9.74 -2.69 2.38
CA GLN A 69 9.78 -2.96 3.79
C GLN A 69 10.50 -1.75 4.36
N ALA A 70 9.74 -0.93 5.08
CA ALA A 70 10.24 0.18 5.84
C ALA A 70 11.48 -0.31 6.59
N GLU A 71 12.66 0.07 6.12
CA GLU A 71 13.85 0.05 6.93
C GLU A 71 13.47 0.91 8.13
N LYS A 72 13.23 0.25 9.28
CA LYS A 72 13.11 0.87 10.58
C LYS A 72 14.41 1.61 10.85
N LYS A 73 14.55 2.80 10.29
CA LYS A 73 15.43 3.81 10.85
C LYS A 73 14.82 4.15 12.20
N GLU A 74 15.54 3.80 13.26
CA GLU A 74 15.35 4.38 14.58
C GLU A 74 15.59 5.89 14.48
N GLU A 75 14.60 6.62 13.99
CA GLU A 75 14.52 8.07 14.11
C GLU A 75 13.44 8.37 15.15
N THR A 76 13.95 8.52 16.37
CA THR A 76 13.35 9.16 17.54
C THR A 76 12.05 9.92 17.29
N ASN A 77 10.94 9.41 17.83
CA ASN A 77 9.71 10.13 18.18
C ASN A 77 9.41 11.35 17.28
N MET A 78 9.11 11.11 16.01
CA MET A 78 8.47 12.11 15.17
C MET A 78 7.01 12.13 15.55
N ASP A 79 6.51 13.27 16.02
CA ASP A 79 5.09 13.48 16.29
C ASP A 79 4.27 12.98 15.09
N LYS A 80 3.21 12.20 15.38
CA LYS A 80 2.31 11.63 14.37
C LYS A 80 1.94 12.70 13.34
N PRO A 81 2.13 12.47 12.04
CA PRO A 81 1.80 13.46 11.02
C PRO A 81 0.35 13.92 11.18
N ARG A 82 0.12 15.25 11.13
CA ARG A 82 -1.22 15.82 11.30
C ARG A 82 -2.26 15.23 10.34
N ILE A 83 -1.84 14.81 9.15
CA ILE A 83 -2.69 14.11 8.19
C ILE A 83 -3.22 12.77 8.73
N CYS A 84 -2.42 12.01 9.48
CA CYS A 84 -2.84 10.78 10.14
C CYS A 84 -3.89 11.04 11.22
N GLU A 85 -3.80 12.16 11.95
CA GLU A 85 -4.82 12.56 12.92
C GLU A 85 -6.15 12.90 12.26
N ILE A 86 -6.11 13.63 11.14
CA ILE A 86 -7.30 14.02 10.37
C ILE A 86 -7.98 12.78 9.77
N LEU A 87 -7.20 11.90 9.13
CA LEU A 87 -7.68 10.70 8.46
C LEU A 87 -7.92 9.53 9.41
N ARG A 88 -7.48 9.64 10.68
CA ARG A 88 -7.58 8.60 11.72
C ARG A 88 -6.90 7.29 11.34
N VAL A 89 -5.76 7.37 10.67
CA VAL A 89 -4.92 6.22 10.28
C VAL A 89 -3.60 6.25 11.05
N GLU A 90 -2.88 5.14 11.14
CA GLU A 90 -1.48 5.16 11.58
C GLU A 90 -0.52 5.34 10.40
N PRO A 91 0.66 5.94 10.63
CA PRO A 91 1.75 5.90 9.66
C PRO A 91 2.09 4.45 9.26
N GLY A 92 2.28 4.22 7.96
CA GLY A 92 2.55 2.90 7.39
C GLY A 92 1.34 1.97 7.33
N GLU A 93 0.16 2.37 7.81
CA GLU A 93 -1.06 1.57 7.73
C GLU A 93 -1.75 1.76 6.36
N PRO A 94 -2.03 0.67 5.62
CA PRO A 94 -2.81 0.74 4.38
C PRO A 94 -4.27 1.08 4.64
N PHE A 95 -4.86 1.94 3.81
CA PHE A 95 -6.29 2.22 3.83
C PHE A 95 -6.84 2.47 2.42
N TYR A 96 -8.17 2.34 2.28
CA TYR A 96 -8.89 2.68 1.05
C TYR A 96 -9.71 3.95 1.24
N ILE A 97 -10.04 4.61 0.12
CA ILE A 97 -10.91 5.78 0.11
C ILE A 97 -12.16 5.45 -0.70
N ARG A 98 -13.33 5.58 -0.09
CA ARG A 98 -14.63 5.28 -0.72
C ARG A 98 -14.79 5.96 -2.08
N GLY A 99 -15.10 5.16 -3.09
CA GLY A 99 -15.23 5.61 -4.48
C GLY A 99 -13.89 5.67 -5.23
N PHE A 100 -12.85 5.09 -4.63
CA PHE A 100 -11.51 4.92 -5.16
C PHE A 100 -10.91 3.63 -4.59
N ASP A 101 -11.74 2.58 -4.60
CA ASP A 101 -11.56 1.35 -3.81
C ASP A 101 -10.53 0.38 -4.42
N ASP A 102 -10.10 0.64 -5.66
CA ASP A 102 -9.06 -0.11 -6.39
C ASP A 102 -7.63 0.38 -6.08
N VAL A 103 -7.49 1.40 -5.23
CA VAL A 103 -6.21 2.00 -4.88
C VAL A 103 -6.00 1.98 -3.37
N LEU A 104 -4.92 1.35 -2.95
CA LEU A 104 -4.43 1.39 -1.57
C LEU A 104 -3.62 2.67 -1.34
N PHE A 105 -3.81 3.29 -0.18
CA PHE A 105 -3.04 4.44 0.28
C PHE A 105 -2.29 4.08 1.55
N TRP A 106 -1.11 4.67 1.71
CA TRP A 106 -0.38 4.70 2.97
C TRP A 106 0.07 6.14 3.22
N ILE A 107 -0.02 6.57 4.48
CA ILE A 107 0.68 7.78 4.93
C ILE A 107 2.00 7.34 5.56
N MET A 108 3.11 7.95 5.15
CA MET A 108 4.43 7.68 5.71
C MET A 108 4.72 8.55 6.94
N ASP A 109 5.73 8.19 7.72
CA ASP A 109 6.12 8.92 8.94
C ASP A 109 6.49 10.39 8.68
N ASP A 110 6.92 10.74 7.46
CA ASP A 110 7.23 12.10 7.04
C ASP A 110 5.99 12.89 6.55
N GLY A 111 4.79 12.29 6.61
CA GLY A 111 3.53 12.86 6.17
C GLY A 111 3.31 12.82 4.65
N THR A 112 4.23 12.22 3.88
CA THR A 112 3.99 11.91 2.47
C THR A 112 3.03 10.73 2.34
N PHE A 113 2.48 10.52 1.13
CA PHE A 113 1.65 9.36 0.86
C PHE A 113 2.18 8.59 -0.34
N ILE A 114 1.98 7.28 -0.31
CA ILE A 114 2.21 6.38 -1.43
C ILE A 114 0.91 5.68 -1.80
N THR A 115 0.84 5.16 -3.02
CA THR A 115 -0.32 4.43 -3.52
C THR A 115 0.07 3.13 -4.18
N GLN A 116 -0.86 2.18 -4.20
CA GLN A 116 -0.76 0.96 -5.02
C GLN A 116 -2.04 0.86 -5.85
N PRO A 117 -1.95 0.86 -7.19
CA PRO A 117 -0.72 0.99 -8.00
C PRO A 117 0.01 2.32 -7.79
N ASN A 118 1.35 2.31 -7.97
CA ASN A 118 2.20 3.48 -7.75
C ASN A 118 1.74 4.67 -8.59
N ASN A 119 1.58 5.82 -7.92
CA ASN A 119 1.13 7.08 -8.53
C ASN A 119 -0.20 6.93 -9.29
N ALA A 120 -1.16 6.23 -8.68
CA ALA A 120 -2.49 6.06 -9.27
C ALA A 120 -3.09 7.41 -9.72
N PRO A 121 -3.55 7.54 -10.98
CA PRO A 121 -4.08 8.79 -11.50
C PRO A 121 -5.24 9.31 -10.65
N GLY A 122 -5.17 10.57 -10.20
CA GLY A 122 -6.20 11.19 -9.36
C GLY A 122 -6.08 10.90 -7.86
N SER A 123 -5.12 10.07 -7.43
CA SER A 123 -4.85 9.76 -6.02
C SER A 123 -4.68 11.00 -5.13
N ALA A 124 -3.88 11.98 -5.55
CA ALA A 124 -3.69 13.23 -4.80
C ALA A 124 -5.01 13.99 -4.59
N SER A 125 -5.82 14.14 -5.65
CA SER A 125 -7.12 14.80 -5.59
C SER A 125 -8.11 14.06 -4.70
N THR A 126 -8.08 12.73 -4.74
CA THR A 126 -8.91 11.87 -3.90
C THR A 126 -8.51 11.99 -2.43
N LEU A 127 -7.22 11.95 -2.13
CA LEU A 127 -6.70 12.13 -0.77
C LEU A 127 -7.08 13.51 -0.20
N LEU A 128 -6.93 14.58 -0.98
CA LEU A 128 -7.34 15.93 -0.56
C LEU A 128 -8.83 15.99 -0.22
N ARG A 129 -9.70 15.37 -1.02
CA ARG A 129 -11.13 15.29 -0.72
C ARG A 129 -11.42 14.48 0.54
N ALA A 130 -10.61 13.46 0.82
CA ALA A 130 -10.72 12.67 2.05
C ALA A 130 -10.26 13.46 3.29
N LEU A 131 -9.39 14.46 3.15
CA LEU A 131 -9.05 15.37 4.27
C LEU A 131 -10.26 16.21 4.70
N ASP A 132 -11.07 16.67 3.74
CA ASP A 132 -12.31 17.40 4.02
C ASP A 132 -13.45 16.47 4.47
N HIS A 133 -13.38 15.19 4.11
CA HIS A 133 -14.38 14.16 4.40
C HIS A 133 -13.71 12.85 4.85
N PRO A 134 -13.14 12.81 6.08
CA PRO A 134 -12.39 11.65 6.57
C PRO A 134 -13.29 10.43 6.82
N ASP A 135 -14.62 10.60 6.85
CA ASP A 135 -15.60 9.53 6.85
C ASP A 135 -15.55 8.63 5.60
N ARG A 136 -14.88 9.08 4.54
CA ARG A 136 -14.63 8.30 3.33
C ARG A 136 -13.51 7.29 3.47
N ILE A 137 -12.69 7.38 4.52
CA ILE A 137 -11.66 6.38 4.78
C ILE A 137 -12.34 5.07 5.18
N ILE A 138 -12.06 4.03 4.40
CA ILE A 138 -12.44 2.66 4.70
C ILE A 138 -11.35 2.12 5.61
N HIS A 139 -11.61 2.15 6.91
CA HIS A 139 -10.75 1.53 7.90
C HIS A 139 -11.04 0.03 7.92
N LYS A 140 -10.00 -0.80 8.06
CA LYS A 140 -10.22 -2.16 8.58
C LYS A 140 -10.86 -2.02 9.97
N PRO A 141 -11.88 -2.83 10.30
CA PRO A 141 -12.41 -2.79 11.65
C PRO A 141 -11.29 -3.17 12.63
N ARG A 142 -11.03 -2.31 13.61
CA ARG A 142 -10.15 -2.65 14.74
C ARG A 142 -11.02 -3.36 15.76
N TRP A 143 -10.78 -4.66 15.92
CA TRP A 143 -11.60 -5.53 16.76
C TRP A 143 -11.27 -5.34 18.23
N THR A 144 -12.29 -5.24 19.07
CA THR A 144 -12.11 -5.30 20.53
C THR A 144 -11.75 -6.73 20.95
N GLU A 145 -11.09 -6.89 22.12
CA GLU A 145 -10.80 -8.22 22.68
C GLU A 145 -12.06 -9.09 22.79
N GLN A 146 -13.21 -8.48 23.13
CA GLN A 146 -14.49 -9.18 23.21
C GLN A 146 -14.94 -9.69 21.83
N GLU A 147 -14.88 -8.86 20.79
CA GLU A 147 -15.24 -9.28 19.42
C GLU A 147 -14.33 -10.40 18.92
N VAL A 148 -13.05 -10.37 19.29
CA VAL A 148 -12.07 -11.41 18.97
C VAL A 148 -12.44 -12.73 19.64
N GLU A 149 -12.77 -12.70 20.94
CA GLU A 149 -13.21 -13.89 21.67
C GLU A 149 -14.56 -14.42 21.15
N ASP A 150 -15.49 -13.54 20.80
CA ASP A 150 -16.77 -13.91 20.19
C ASP A 150 -16.55 -14.58 18.82
N ALA A 151 -15.64 -14.05 17.99
CA ALA A 151 -15.27 -14.67 16.72
C ALA A 151 -14.63 -16.05 16.91
N LYS A 152 -13.75 -16.22 17.92
CA LYS A 152 -13.19 -17.55 18.27
C LYS A 152 -14.27 -18.53 18.73
N ALA A 153 -15.24 -18.06 19.53
CA ALA A 153 -16.35 -18.88 19.99
C ALA A 153 -17.24 -19.32 18.83
N ILE A 154 -17.61 -18.40 17.95
CA ILE A 154 -18.38 -18.69 16.72
C ILE A 154 -17.63 -19.70 15.87
N ARG A 155 -16.34 -19.46 15.58
CA ARG A 155 -15.48 -20.39 14.83
C ARG A 155 -15.52 -21.81 15.39
N ARG A 156 -15.49 -21.94 16.71
CA ARG A 156 -15.48 -23.23 17.40
C ARG A 156 -16.83 -23.95 17.35
N ILE A 157 -17.94 -23.21 17.41
CA ILE A 157 -19.29 -23.76 17.54
C ILE A 157 -19.94 -23.97 16.17
N MET A 158 -19.73 -23.03 15.25
CA MET A 158 -20.37 -22.93 13.94
C MET A 158 -19.30 -22.88 12.85
N SER A 159 -18.48 -23.93 12.79
CA SER A 159 -17.28 -24.00 11.93
C SER A 159 -17.57 -23.96 10.43
N GLU A 160 -18.82 -24.21 10.03
CA GLU A 160 -19.28 -24.13 8.65
C GLU A 160 -19.38 -22.68 8.10
N TYR A 161 -19.39 -21.68 8.98
CA TYR A 161 -19.41 -20.28 8.61
C TYR A 161 -18.00 -19.67 8.63
N THR A 162 -17.68 -18.88 7.61
CA THR A 162 -16.37 -18.26 7.42
C THR A 162 -16.40 -16.76 7.60
N ASP A 163 -17.54 -16.13 7.29
CA ASP A 163 -17.66 -14.69 7.16
C ASP A 163 -18.76 -14.12 8.05
N ILE A 164 -18.55 -12.90 8.53
CA ILE A 164 -19.55 -12.07 9.18
C ILE A 164 -19.90 -10.90 8.26
N VAL A 165 -21.19 -10.70 8.03
CA VAL A 165 -21.70 -9.61 7.18
C VAL A 165 -22.66 -8.74 7.97
N ARG A 166 -22.46 -7.42 7.92
CA ARG A 166 -23.45 -6.46 8.43
C ARG A 166 -24.19 -5.81 7.28
N GLU A 167 -25.32 -6.36 6.88
CA GLU A 167 -26.12 -5.80 5.78
C GLU A 167 -27.06 -4.69 6.24
N LYS A 168 -27.29 -3.72 5.35
CA LYS A 168 -28.20 -2.61 5.56
C LYS A 168 -29.43 -2.74 4.67
N TYR A 169 -30.58 -2.95 5.29
CA TYR A 169 -31.88 -3.00 4.64
C TYR A 169 -32.67 -1.74 4.98
N GLY A 170 -32.50 -0.69 4.16
CA GLY A 170 -33.11 0.61 4.40
C GLY A 170 -32.59 1.27 5.68
N CYS A 171 -33.44 1.39 6.69
CA CYS A 171 -33.09 1.98 8.01
C CYS A 171 -32.65 0.95 9.05
N VAL A 172 -32.69 -0.35 8.72
CA VAL A 172 -32.36 -1.44 9.64
C VAL A 172 -31.05 -2.08 9.20
N THR A 173 -30.22 -2.42 10.17
CA THR A 173 -28.97 -3.17 9.95
C THR A 173 -29.09 -4.53 10.61
N HIS A 174 -28.74 -5.56 9.86
CA HIS A 174 -28.77 -6.95 10.29
C HIS A 174 -27.38 -7.54 10.23
N LEU A 175 -27.09 -8.46 11.13
CA LEU A 175 -25.80 -9.13 11.22
C LEU A 175 -25.99 -10.61 10.91
N PHE A 176 -25.16 -11.14 10.02
CA PHE A 176 -25.25 -12.51 9.54
C PHE A 176 -23.91 -13.22 9.60
N LEU A 177 -23.96 -14.51 9.84
CA LEU A 177 -22.90 -15.44 9.45
C LEU A 177 -23.21 -15.98 8.07
N THR A 178 -22.20 -16.01 7.19
CA THR A 178 -22.34 -16.52 5.81
C THR A 178 -21.14 -17.39 5.40
N SER A 179 -21.35 -18.21 4.37
CA SER A 179 -20.37 -19.10 3.75
C SER A 179 -20.90 -19.56 2.39
N GLU A 180 -20.01 -19.94 1.46
CA GLU A 180 -20.33 -20.18 0.03
C GLU A 180 -21.46 -21.20 -0.20
N ASP A 181 -21.62 -22.18 0.70
CA ASP A 181 -22.58 -23.29 0.56
C ASP A 181 -23.51 -23.44 1.78
N VAL A 182 -23.65 -22.41 2.62
CA VAL A 182 -24.44 -22.48 3.86
C VAL A 182 -25.48 -21.37 3.89
N VAL A 183 -26.69 -21.69 4.37
CA VAL A 183 -27.74 -20.69 4.57
C VAL A 183 -27.29 -19.71 5.66
N ASP A 184 -27.44 -18.42 5.38
CA ASP A 184 -27.07 -17.35 6.32
C ASP A 184 -27.76 -17.51 7.68
N TYR A 185 -27.00 -17.31 8.75
CA TYR A 185 -27.50 -17.38 10.12
C TYR A 185 -27.55 -15.98 10.75
N PHE A 186 -28.69 -15.64 11.34
CA PHE A 186 -28.89 -14.33 11.97
C PHE A 186 -28.19 -14.25 13.33
N LEU A 187 -27.36 -13.23 13.51
CA LEU A 187 -26.75 -12.89 14.79
C LEU A 187 -27.44 -11.69 15.45
N ASP A 188 -27.26 -11.56 16.76
CA ASP A 188 -27.65 -10.34 17.47
C ASP A 188 -26.95 -9.13 16.82
N SER A 189 -27.73 -8.10 16.47
CA SER A 189 -27.23 -6.91 15.78
C SER A 189 -26.25 -6.08 16.62
N GLU A 190 -26.27 -6.26 17.94
CA GLU A 190 -25.35 -5.59 18.86
C GLU A 190 -23.97 -6.27 18.92
N LEU A 191 -23.83 -7.50 18.41
CA LEU A 191 -22.52 -8.15 18.28
C LEU A 191 -21.70 -7.46 17.18
N PHE A 192 -20.38 -7.46 17.32
CA PHE A 192 -19.44 -6.86 16.38
C PHE A 192 -19.70 -5.38 16.04
N PRO A 193 -19.83 -4.48 17.04
CA PRO A 193 -20.09 -3.06 16.80
C PRO A 193 -19.01 -2.36 15.95
N SER A 194 -17.81 -2.93 15.87
CA SER A 194 -16.71 -2.43 15.05
C SER A 194 -16.92 -2.66 13.55
N LEU A 195 -17.72 -3.66 13.16
CA LEU A 195 -18.08 -3.95 11.77
C LEU A 195 -19.11 -2.93 11.27
N ARG A 196 -18.83 -2.21 10.17
CA ARG A 196 -19.74 -1.16 9.69
C ARG A 196 -20.82 -1.74 8.78
N PRO A 197 -21.96 -1.05 8.62
CA PRO A 197 -23.00 -1.47 7.69
C PRO A 197 -22.51 -1.49 6.23
N GLY A 198 -22.78 -2.59 5.53
CA GLY A 198 -22.34 -2.88 4.16
C GLY A 198 -20.99 -3.59 4.07
N GLU A 199 -20.38 -3.94 5.21
CA GLU A 199 -19.09 -4.63 5.24
C GLU A 199 -19.25 -6.13 5.48
N THR A 200 -18.32 -6.87 4.89
CA THR A 200 -18.10 -8.30 5.09
C THR A 200 -16.67 -8.48 5.58
N VAL A 201 -16.48 -9.34 6.58
CA VAL A 201 -15.16 -9.69 7.09
C VAL A 201 -15.10 -11.18 7.39
N THR A 202 -13.93 -11.78 7.22
CA THR A 202 -13.71 -13.17 7.63
C THR A 202 -13.51 -13.29 9.14
N LEU A 203 -13.90 -14.43 9.71
CA LEU A 203 -13.58 -14.76 11.10
C LEU A 203 -12.05 -14.79 11.35
N ASP A 204 -11.24 -15.18 10.36
CA ASP A 204 -9.77 -15.13 10.44
C ASP A 204 -9.26 -13.71 10.64
N GLU A 205 -9.78 -12.75 9.89
CA GLU A 205 -9.37 -11.34 9.99
C GLU A 205 -9.74 -10.74 11.34
N ILE A 206 -10.87 -11.16 11.93
CA ILE A 206 -11.23 -10.77 13.29
C ILE A 206 -10.25 -11.37 14.30
N ILE A 207 -10.01 -12.68 14.21
CA ILE A 207 -9.18 -13.42 15.17
C ILE A 207 -7.71 -13.00 15.10
N GLY A 208 -7.22 -12.70 13.89
CA GLY A 208 -5.84 -12.29 13.62
C GLY A 208 -5.59 -10.79 13.75
N GLY A 209 -6.64 -9.97 13.90
CA GLY A 209 -6.58 -8.51 13.95
C GLY A 209 -6.60 -7.91 15.36
N ALA A 210 -6.44 -8.72 16.41
CA ALA A 210 -6.28 -8.22 17.77
C ALA A 210 -4.83 -7.74 17.98
N GLU A 211 -4.62 -6.41 18.01
CA GLU A 211 -3.38 -5.80 18.49
C GLU A 211 -3.57 -5.20 19.89
#